data_AF-A0A4Y9Y3V3-F1
#
_entry.id   AF-A0A4Y9Y3V3-F1
#
_cell.length_a   1.000
_cell.length_b   1.000
_cell.length_c   1.000
_cell.angle_alpha   90.00
_cell.angle_beta   90.00
_cell.angle_gamma   90.00
#
_symmetry.space_group_name_H-M   'P 1'
#
loop_
_entity.id
_entity.type
_entity.pdbx_description
1 polymer ?
#
loop_
_entity_poly.entity_id
_entity_poly.type
_entity_poly.pdbx_seq_one_letter_code
_entity_poly.pdbx_strand_id
1 'polypeptide(L)'
;MLAGKLPELWRITIEDAELTIGSMRMEDFGYLAAFHLIHTLNIVNVNVPSIARLAGLISALPGLTNLWCINVDCLQKLSVSPVSLPLNAASLELLDVIWVAPAIQDLLARISQASRLRILRLGVDEDLTLSSAGSRSQTLLNASAASVEVLILEFDPDSFVDRGSDSLDSTVGKLYTFALGLSD
;
A
#
# COMPACT_ATOMS: atom_id res chain seq x y z
N MET A 1 7.30 25.25 -9.95
CA MET A 1 6.01 24.61 -9.65
C MET A 1 5.44 24.06 -10.95
N LEU A 2 5.22 22.74 -11.05
CA LEU A 2 4.78 22.08 -12.30
C LEU A 2 3.26 21.89 -12.39
N ALA A 3 2.51 22.28 -11.35
CA ALA A 3 1.05 22.25 -11.33
C ALA A 3 0.48 23.03 -12.52
N GLY A 4 -0.41 22.39 -13.28
CA GLY A 4 -1.00 22.94 -14.51
C GLY A 4 -0.05 23.00 -15.72
N LYS A 5 1.18 22.48 -15.62
CA LYS A 5 2.13 22.39 -16.74
C LYS A 5 2.29 20.97 -17.29
N LEU A 6 1.81 19.97 -16.56
CA LEU A 6 1.82 18.57 -16.97
C LEU A 6 0.36 18.06 -17.03
N PRO A 7 -0.40 18.42 -18.07
CA PRO A 7 -1.81 18.06 -18.16
C PRO A 7 -2.01 16.54 -18.23
N GLU A 8 -1.12 15.82 -18.91
CA GLU A 8 -1.22 14.37 -19.10
C GLU A 8 -0.54 13.55 -17.98
N LEU A 9 -0.18 14.19 -16.85
CA LEU A 9 0.47 13.48 -15.75
C LEU A 9 -0.53 12.53 -15.08
N TRP A 10 -0.29 11.23 -15.19
CA TRP A 10 -1.19 10.19 -14.70
C TRP A 10 -0.63 9.32 -13.56
N ARG A 11 0.68 9.42 -13.31
CA ARG A 11 1.40 8.62 -12.32
C ARG A 11 2.40 9.48 -11.54
N ILE A 12 2.45 9.28 -10.23
CA ILE A 12 3.55 9.71 -9.37
C ILE A 12 4.27 8.48 -8.83
N THR A 13 5.59 8.54 -8.79
CA THR A 13 6.43 7.54 -8.14
C THR A 13 7.38 8.25 -7.18
N ILE A 14 7.40 7.78 -5.93
CA ILE A 14 8.35 8.17 -4.90
C ILE A 14 9.12 6.89 -4.55
N GLU A 15 10.42 6.90 -4.83
CA GLU A 15 11.27 5.70 -4.74
C GLU A 15 12.58 6.04 -4.03
N ASP A 16 13.08 5.10 -3.23
CA ASP A 16 14.37 5.16 -2.52
C ASP A 16 14.56 6.48 -1.75
N ALA A 17 13.55 6.85 -0.95
CA ALA A 17 13.50 8.18 -0.33
C ALA A 17 13.22 8.13 1.18
N GLU A 18 13.93 8.97 1.93
CA GLU A 18 13.55 9.31 3.30
C GLU A 18 12.78 10.64 3.31
N LEU A 19 11.48 10.57 3.55
CA LEU A 19 10.63 11.74 3.61
C LEU A 19 10.69 12.34 5.01
N THR A 20 11.02 13.63 5.07
CA THR A 20 11.04 14.39 6.32
C THR A 20 9.77 15.22 6.45
N ILE A 21 9.48 15.72 7.66
CA ILE A 21 8.39 16.68 7.86
C ILE A 21 8.58 17.92 6.96
N GLY A 22 9.83 18.31 6.70
CA GLY A 22 10.18 19.44 5.86
C GLY A 22 9.95 19.21 4.36
N SER A 23 10.01 17.97 3.88
CA SER A 23 9.81 17.61 2.47
C SER A 23 8.36 17.24 2.12
N MET A 24 7.50 17.04 3.13
CA MET A 24 6.07 16.77 2.95
C MET A 24 5.23 17.87 3.62
N ARG A 25 5.43 19.14 3.28
CA ARG A 25 4.63 20.22 3.91
C ARG A 25 3.17 20.08 3.47
N MET A 26 2.22 20.36 4.37
CA MET A 26 0.79 20.23 4.03
C MET A 26 0.40 21.18 2.90
N GLU A 27 1.07 22.34 2.82
CA GLU A 27 0.92 23.33 1.76
C GLU A 27 1.21 22.72 0.37
N ASP A 28 2.19 21.81 0.29
CA ASP A 28 2.59 21.20 -0.98
C ASP A 28 1.53 20.22 -1.51
N PHE A 29 0.76 19.61 -0.61
CA PHE A 29 -0.36 18.73 -0.97
C PHE A 29 -1.48 19.51 -1.69
N GLY A 30 -1.67 20.79 -1.38
CA GLY A 30 -2.63 21.63 -2.09
C GLY A 30 -2.34 21.71 -3.61
N TYR A 31 -1.07 21.67 -4.01
CA TYR A 31 -0.69 21.67 -5.42
C TYR A 31 -0.93 20.33 -6.11
N LEU A 32 -0.89 19.22 -5.36
CA LEU A 32 -1.17 17.89 -5.90
C LEU A 32 -2.64 17.74 -6.30
N ALA A 33 -3.54 18.42 -5.60
CA ALA A 33 -4.97 18.41 -5.92
C ALA A 33 -5.30 19.00 -7.31
N ALA A 34 -4.41 19.80 -7.90
CA ALA A 34 -4.58 20.32 -9.25
C ALA A 34 -4.42 19.24 -10.34
N PHE A 35 -3.77 18.12 -10.03
CA PHE A 35 -3.51 17.04 -10.98
C PHE A 35 -4.60 15.96 -10.91
N HIS A 36 -5.75 16.27 -11.48
CA HIS A 36 -6.94 15.43 -11.50
C HIS A 36 -6.79 14.11 -12.28
N LEU A 37 -5.81 14.03 -13.19
CA LEU A 37 -5.54 12.83 -14.00
C LEU A 37 -4.57 11.85 -13.35
N ILE A 38 -4.05 12.16 -12.16
CA ILE A 38 -3.17 11.23 -11.44
C ILE A 38 -4.01 10.13 -10.83
N HIS A 39 -3.92 8.96 -11.45
CA HIS A 39 -4.64 7.75 -11.07
C HIS A 39 -3.75 6.76 -10.32
N THR A 40 -2.43 6.89 -10.41
CA THR A 40 -1.47 5.96 -9.80
C THR A 40 -0.46 6.68 -8.90
N LEU A 41 -0.32 6.19 -7.68
CA LEU A 41 0.72 6.59 -6.73
C LEU A 41 1.54 5.35 -6.34
N ASN A 42 2.83 5.38 -6.66
CA ASN A 42 3.79 4.36 -6.24
C ASN A 42 4.70 4.92 -5.16
N ILE A 43 4.83 4.17 -4.07
CA ILE A 43 5.72 4.46 -2.95
C ILE A 43 6.54 3.20 -2.70
N VAL A 44 7.84 3.26 -3.01
CA VAL A 44 8.72 2.08 -3.05
C VAL A 44 10.01 2.37 -2.29
N ASN A 45 10.36 1.56 -1.29
CA ASN A 45 11.56 1.77 -0.45
C ASN A 45 11.58 3.17 0.19
N VAL A 46 10.46 3.57 0.81
CA VAL A 46 10.29 4.92 1.37
C VAL A 46 10.06 4.89 2.87
N ASN A 47 10.76 5.76 3.59
CA ASN A 47 10.48 6.05 4.99
C ASN A 47 9.61 7.30 5.09
N VAL A 48 8.36 7.15 5.55
CA VAL A 48 7.45 8.29 5.77
C VAL A 48 7.61 8.84 7.19
N PRO A 49 7.47 10.16 7.40
CA PRO A 49 7.67 10.76 8.71
C PRO A 49 6.52 10.45 9.68
N SER A 50 5.31 10.23 9.15
CA SER A 50 4.13 9.82 9.94
C SER A 50 3.01 9.28 9.05
N ILE A 51 2.11 8.50 9.66
CA ILE A 51 0.90 7.98 8.99
C ILE A 51 -0.01 9.11 8.52
N ALA A 52 -0.11 10.20 9.30
CA ALA A 52 -0.92 11.36 8.92
C ALA A 52 -0.40 12.05 7.65
N ARG A 53 0.92 12.07 7.42
CA ARG A 53 1.53 12.64 6.21
C ARG A 53 1.28 11.75 5.00
N LEU A 54 1.38 10.44 5.17
CA LEU A 54 1.01 9.48 4.12
C LEU A 54 -0.47 9.61 3.75
N ALA A 55 -1.38 9.64 4.73
CA ALA A 55 -2.81 9.85 4.49
C ALA A 55 -3.10 11.19 3.81
N GLY A 56 -2.39 12.26 4.20
CA GLY A 56 -2.47 13.57 3.56
C GLY A 56 -2.03 13.55 2.10
N LEU A 57 -0.91 12.88 1.80
CA LEU A 57 -0.44 12.68 0.42
C LEU A 57 -1.46 11.92 -0.43
N ILE A 58 -2.01 10.82 0.09
CA ILE A 58 -3.05 10.05 -0.60
C ILE A 58 -4.27 10.94 -0.84
N SER A 59 -4.74 11.67 0.18
CA SER A 59 -5.90 12.56 0.10
C SER A 59 -5.74 13.69 -0.94
N ALA A 60 -4.49 14.08 -1.21
CA ALA A 60 -4.17 15.16 -2.12
C ALA A 60 -4.36 14.79 -3.60
N LEU A 61 -4.62 13.52 -3.91
CA LEU A 61 -4.76 12.99 -5.27
C LEU A 61 -6.22 12.57 -5.53
N PRO A 62 -7.10 13.50 -5.93
CA PRO A 62 -8.54 13.23 -6.01
C PRO A 62 -8.91 12.14 -7.04
N GLY A 63 -8.08 11.94 -8.06
CA GLY A 63 -8.28 10.91 -9.08
C GLY A 63 -7.65 9.55 -8.78
N LEU A 64 -7.04 9.36 -7.61
CA LEU A 64 -6.26 8.15 -7.31
C LEU A 64 -7.14 6.88 -7.30
N THR A 65 -6.79 5.91 -8.13
CA THR A 65 -7.45 4.60 -8.20
C THR A 65 -6.48 3.44 -7.90
N ASN A 66 -5.18 3.65 -8.07
CA ASN A 66 -4.14 2.65 -7.86
C ASN A 66 -3.12 3.16 -6.84
N LEU A 67 -2.95 2.43 -5.73
CA LEU A 67 -1.97 2.73 -4.69
C LEU A 67 -1.02 1.57 -4.49
N TRP A 68 0.28 1.81 -4.65
CA TRP A 68 1.32 0.81 -4.49
C TRP A 68 2.23 1.23 -3.35
N CYS A 69 2.29 0.42 -2.30
CA CYS A 69 3.14 0.61 -1.13
C CYS A 69 4.03 -0.63 -0.98
N ILE A 70 5.29 -0.50 -1.35
CA ILE A 70 6.27 -1.59 -1.35
C ILE A 70 7.46 -1.17 -0.48
N ASN A 71 7.80 -1.97 0.54
CA ASN A 71 8.88 -1.69 1.47
C ASN A 71 8.80 -0.26 2.04
N VAL A 72 7.64 0.08 2.61
CA VAL A 72 7.37 1.43 3.15
C VAL A 72 7.37 1.37 4.66
N ASP A 73 8.24 2.15 5.31
CA ASP A 73 8.31 2.25 6.77
C ASP A 73 7.79 3.60 7.27
N CYS A 74 7.46 3.67 8.56
CA CYS A 74 7.00 4.87 9.23
C CYS A 74 7.93 5.20 10.41
N LEU A 75 8.63 6.33 10.31
CA LEU A 75 9.57 6.79 11.34
C LEU A 75 8.89 7.15 12.67
N GLN A 76 7.58 7.45 12.65
CA GLN A 76 6.80 7.74 13.85
C GLN A 76 6.59 6.47 14.69
N LYS A 77 7.24 6.41 15.86
CA LYS A 77 7.19 5.27 16.79
C LYS A 77 5.90 5.14 17.61
N LEU A 78 5.11 6.22 17.73
CA LEU A 78 3.90 6.25 18.55
C LEU A 78 2.69 6.58 17.68
N SER A 79 1.69 5.70 17.67
CA SER A 79 0.41 5.94 17.00
C SER A 79 -0.38 7.00 17.76
N VAL A 80 -0.31 8.25 17.32
CA VAL A 80 -1.10 9.34 17.91
C VAL A 80 -2.38 9.51 17.11
N SER A 81 -3.52 9.19 17.74
CA SER A 81 -4.89 9.39 17.26
C SER A 81 -5.28 8.61 15.99
N PRO A 82 -6.54 8.16 15.83
CA PRO A 82 -7.01 7.63 14.56
C PRO A 82 -6.88 8.71 13.46
N VAL A 83 -5.99 8.44 12.50
CA VAL A 83 -5.83 9.30 11.31
C VAL A 83 -7.12 9.23 10.49
N SER A 84 -7.67 10.38 10.10
CA SER A 84 -8.85 10.44 9.22
C SER A 84 -8.60 9.67 7.92
N LEU A 85 -9.64 9.01 7.41
CA LEU A 85 -9.55 8.33 6.12
C LEU A 85 -9.27 9.35 5.01
N PRO A 86 -8.43 8.99 4.02
CA PRO A 86 -8.25 9.82 2.84
C PRO A 86 -9.56 10.10 2.12
N LEU A 87 -9.73 11.33 1.62
CA LEU A 87 -10.96 11.79 0.97
C LEU A 87 -11.34 10.96 -0.27
N ASN A 88 -10.33 10.43 -0.95
CA ASN A 88 -10.41 9.61 -2.14
C ASN A 88 -10.40 8.10 -1.85
N ALA A 89 -10.47 7.67 -0.58
CA ALA A 89 -10.41 6.26 -0.21
C ALA A 89 -11.46 5.42 -0.95
N ALA A 90 -12.66 5.96 -1.17
CA ALA A 90 -13.74 5.27 -1.88
C ALA A 90 -13.44 4.93 -3.35
N SER A 91 -12.49 5.63 -3.97
CA SER A 91 -12.16 5.49 -5.41
C SER A 91 -11.04 4.49 -5.69
N LEU A 92 -10.38 3.94 -4.67
CA LEU A 92 -9.30 2.98 -4.86
C LEU A 92 -9.83 1.62 -5.36
N GLU A 93 -9.29 1.17 -6.50
CA GLU A 93 -9.59 -0.10 -7.16
C GLU A 93 -8.44 -1.10 -7.04
N LEU A 94 -7.19 -0.62 -7.01
CA LEU A 94 -6.02 -1.47 -6.85
C LEU A 94 -5.19 -1.00 -5.66
N LEU A 95 -4.81 -1.96 -4.81
CA LEU A 95 -3.96 -1.74 -3.66
C LEU A 95 -2.89 -2.83 -3.62
N ASP A 96 -1.63 -2.39 -3.65
CA ASP A 96 -0.46 -3.25 -3.52
C ASP A 96 0.23 -2.94 -2.18
N VAL A 97 0.34 -3.94 -1.31
CA VAL A 97 0.82 -3.81 0.07
C VAL A 97 1.87 -4.89 0.34
N ILE A 98 3.12 -4.56 0.07
CA ILE A 98 4.24 -5.49 0.19
C ILE A 98 5.25 -4.95 1.21
N TRP A 99 5.57 -5.75 2.23
CA TRP A 99 6.57 -5.43 3.27
C TRP A 99 6.43 -4.02 3.86
N VAL A 100 5.19 -3.61 4.18
CA VAL A 100 4.93 -2.29 4.77
C VAL A 100 4.95 -2.35 6.29
N ALA A 101 5.31 -1.24 6.94
CA ALA A 101 5.24 -1.13 8.39
C ALA A 101 3.80 -1.34 8.91
N PRO A 102 3.65 -1.95 10.09
CA PRO A 102 2.36 -2.25 10.71
C PRO A 102 1.35 -1.09 10.72
N ALA A 103 1.79 0.11 11.09
CA ALA A 103 0.91 1.27 11.20
C ALA A 103 0.41 1.77 9.83
N ILE A 104 1.18 1.52 8.76
CA ILE A 104 0.76 1.80 7.39
C ILE A 104 -0.27 0.76 6.97
N GLN A 105 -0.04 -0.52 7.27
CA GLN A 105 -1.01 -1.58 6.99
C GLN A 105 -2.38 -1.30 7.64
N ASP A 106 -2.39 -0.80 8.88
CA ASP A 106 -3.63 -0.42 9.57
C ASP A 106 -4.36 0.76 8.90
N LEU A 107 -3.62 1.73 8.32
CA LEU A 107 -4.22 2.78 7.48
C LEU A 107 -4.82 2.18 6.20
N LEU A 108 -4.07 1.32 5.51
CA LEU A 108 -4.47 0.70 4.26
C LEU A 108 -5.67 -0.25 4.43
N ALA A 109 -5.78 -0.93 5.57
CA ALA A 109 -6.95 -1.74 5.91
C ALA A 109 -8.21 -0.89 6.04
N ARG A 110 -8.11 0.25 6.73
CA ARG A 110 -9.24 1.19 6.84
C ARG A 110 -9.62 1.79 5.50
N ILE A 111 -8.64 2.10 4.65
CA ILE A 111 -8.87 2.55 3.28
C ILE A 111 -9.62 1.48 2.48
N SER A 112 -9.15 0.22 2.55
CA SER A 112 -9.75 -0.92 1.84
C SER A 112 -11.20 -1.17 2.26
N GLN A 113 -11.51 -1.00 3.55
CA GLN A 113 -12.89 -1.10 4.05
C GLN A 113 -13.82 -0.03 3.46
N ALA A 114 -13.28 1.16 3.15
CA ALA A 114 -14.04 2.26 2.58
C ALA A 114 -14.05 2.25 1.04
N SER A 115 -13.25 1.39 0.40
CA SER A 115 -13.03 1.38 -1.04
C SER A 115 -13.74 0.24 -1.76
N ARG A 116 -13.85 0.36 -3.08
CA ARG A 116 -14.30 -0.73 -3.97
C ARG A 116 -13.09 -1.44 -4.57
N LEU A 117 -12.24 -1.96 -3.69
CA LEU A 117 -11.00 -2.58 -4.09
C LEU A 117 -11.25 -3.84 -4.93
N ARG A 118 -10.81 -3.86 -6.18
CA ARG A 118 -10.96 -5.01 -7.09
C ARG A 118 -9.72 -5.89 -7.08
N ILE A 119 -8.54 -5.29 -6.96
CA ILE A 119 -7.26 -5.99 -6.98
C ILE A 119 -6.54 -5.69 -5.67
N LEU A 120 -6.21 -6.74 -4.93
CA LEU A 120 -5.38 -6.66 -3.74
C LEU A 120 -4.13 -7.52 -3.94
N ARG A 121 -2.95 -6.92 -3.79
CA ARG A 121 -1.68 -7.64 -3.72
C ARG A 121 -1.08 -7.48 -2.33
N LEU A 122 -0.67 -8.61 -1.74
CA LEU A 122 -0.13 -8.67 -0.38
C LEU A 122 1.21 -9.38 -0.36
N GLY A 123 2.20 -8.73 0.24
CA GLY A 123 3.40 -9.39 0.72
C GLY A 123 3.08 -10.22 1.97
N VAL A 124 3.53 -11.46 1.97
CA VAL A 124 3.39 -12.42 3.06
C VAL A 124 4.76 -12.63 3.67
N ASP A 125 4.91 -12.20 4.93
CA ASP A 125 6.12 -12.45 5.72
C ASP A 125 6.10 -13.90 6.26
N GLU A 126 7.26 -14.54 6.34
CA GLU A 126 7.41 -15.97 6.66
C GLU A 126 7.00 -16.35 8.09
N ASP A 127 6.86 -15.37 8.97
CA ASP A 127 6.29 -15.50 10.32
C ASP A 127 4.78 -15.85 10.33
N LEU A 128 4.27 -16.45 9.24
CA LEU A 128 3.08 -17.28 9.18
C LEU A 128 3.19 -18.54 10.06
N THR A 129 3.66 -18.42 11.30
CA THR A 129 3.04 -19.24 12.33
C THR A 129 1.57 -18.85 12.35
N LEU A 130 0.76 -19.62 11.62
CA LEU A 130 -0.71 -19.53 11.45
C LEU A 130 -1.48 -19.60 12.80
N SER A 131 -0.77 -19.43 13.92
CA SER A 131 -1.30 -19.25 15.26
C SER A 131 -1.74 -17.80 15.45
N SER A 132 -2.92 -17.50 14.93
CA SER A 132 -4.01 -16.84 15.65
C SER A 132 -4.81 -15.92 14.73
N ALA A 133 -6.12 -15.96 14.94
CA ALA A 133 -7.03 -14.92 14.51
C ALA A 133 -6.47 -13.54 14.92
N GLY A 134 -5.90 -12.79 13.97
CA GLY A 134 -5.38 -11.44 14.28
C GLY A 134 -4.13 -10.96 13.53
N SER A 135 -3.62 -11.67 12.52
CA SER A 135 -2.56 -11.08 11.67
C SER A 135 -3.10 -9.85 10.92
N ARG A 136 -2.29 -8.79 10.79
CA ARG A 136 -2.70 -7.54 10.12
C ARG A 136 -3.02 -7.76 8.64
N SER A 137 -2.34 -8.71 7.99
CA SER A 137 -2.69 -9.15 6.64
C SER A 137 -4.08 -9.77 6.59
N GLN A 138 -4.49 -10.54 7.61
CA GLN A 138 -5.87 -11.01 7.71
C GLN A 138 -6.86 -9.87 7.94
N THR A 139 -6.50 -8.84 8.73
CA THR A 139 -7.35 -7.64 8.90
C THR A 139 -7.56 -6.92 7.56
N LEU A 140 -6.50 -6.79 6.76
CA LEU A 140 -6.56 -6.17 5.43
C LEU A 140 -7.42 -7.02 4.46
N LEU A 141 -7.21 -8.34 4.44
CA LEU A 141 -8.04 -9.29 3.67
C LEU A 141 -9.52 -9.20 4.05
N ASN A 142 -9.83 -9.20 5.36
CA ASN A 142 -11.21 -9.09 5.84
C ASN A 142 -11.82 -7.74 5.48
N ALA A 143 -11.06 -6.66 5.54
CA ALA A 143 -11.51 -5.32 5.17
C ALA A 143 -11.85 -5.21 3.67
N SER A 144 -11.16 -5.97 2.82
CA SER A 144 -11.35 -5.94 1.37
C SER A 144 -12.22 -7.08 0.82
N ALA A 145 -12.61 -8.04 1.66
CA ALA A 145 -13.25 -9.30 1.24
C ALA A 145 -14.56 -9.10 0.45
N ALA A 146 -15.27 -8.00 0.69
CA ALA A 146 -16.54 -7.71 0.03
C ALA A 146 -16.39 -7.17 -1.41
N SER A 147 -15.19 -6.73 -1.81
CA SER A 147 -14.97 -6.04 -3.08
C SER A 147 -13.89 -6.68 -3.96
N VAL A 148 -12.92 -7.41 -3.37
CA VAL A 148 -11.78 -7.93 -4.12
C VAL A 148 -12.18 -9.06 -5.06
N GLU A 149 -11.88 -8.87 -6.34
CA GLU A 149 -12.04 -9.84 -7.43
C GLU A 149 -10.75 -10.66 -7.63
N VAL A 150 -9.59 -10.03 -7.44
CA VAL A 150 -8.28 -10.64 -7.67
C VAL A 150 -7.39 -10.45 -6.45
N LEU A 151 -6.97 -11.56 -5.85
CA LEU A 151 -6.00 -11.59 -4.77
C LEU A 151 -4.66 -12.13 -5.29
N ILE A 152 -3.59 -11.37 -5.09
CA ILE A 152 -2.22 -11.77 -5.41
C ILE A 152 -1.44 -11.86 -4.11
N LEU A 153 -0.84 -13.02 -3.85
CA LEU A 153 0.05 -13.21 -2.71
C LEU A 153 1.50 -13.33 -3.20
N GLU A 154 2.37 -12.56 -2.57
CA GLU A 154 3.80 -12.52 -2.84
C GLU A 154 4.55 -12.94 -1.59
N PHE A 155 5.44 -13.92 -1.76
CA PHE A 155 6.26 -14.47 -0.70
C PHE A 155 7.68 -13.97 -0.90
N ASP A 156 8.34 -13.58 0.19
CA ASP A 156 9.75 -13.21 0.15
C ASP A 156 10.58 -14.42 -0.34
N PRO A 157 11.35 -14.29 -1.44
CA PRO A 157 12.21 -15.38 -1.89
C PRO A 157 13.41 -15.62 -0.97
N ASP A 158 13.89 -14.62 -0.22
CA ASP A 158 15.10 -14.73 0.60
C ASP A 158 14.86 -15.46 1.93
N SER A 159 13.60 -15.58 2.34
CA SER A 159 13.20 -16.24 3.59
C SER A 159 13.31 -17.78 3.51
N PHE A 160 13.22 -18.36 2.29
CA PHE A 160 13.32 -19.81 2.09
C PHE A 160 14.72 -20.40 2.25
N VAL A 161 15.75 -19.56 2.42
CA VAL A 161 17.16 -19.99 2.30
C VAL A 161 17.74 -20.56 3.61
N ASP A 162 17.08 -20.41 4.77
CA ASP A 162 17.68 -20.79 6.07
C ASP A 162 17.17 -22.12 6.70
N ARG A 163 16.60 -23.02 5.89
CA ARG A 163 16.32 -24.41 6.34
C ARG A 163 16.91 -25.45 5.40
N GLY A 164 18.22 -25.59 5.51
CA GLY A 164 18.97 -26.84 5.34
C GLY A 164 18.46 -27.81 4.28
N SER A 165 18.89 -27.64 3.04
CA SER A 165 19.33 -28.78 2.23
C SER A 165 20.12 -28.30 1.02
N ASP A 166 21.28 -28.93 0.83
CA ASP A 166 21.99 -28.98 -0.43
C ASP A 166 21.07 -29.54 -1.52
N SER A 167 20.31 -28.69 -2.20
CA SER A 167 19.92 -28.94 -3.59
C SER A 167 19.68 -27.61 -4.28
N LEU A 168 20.58 -27.27 -5.20
CA LEU A 168 20.38 -26.26 -6.22
C LEU A 168 19.09 -26.57 -7.00
N ASP A 169 18.01 -25.88 -6.66
CA ASP A 169 16.96 -25.62 -7.64
C ASP A 169 16.42 -24.19 -7.45
N SER A 170 16.88 -23.31 -8.34
CA SER A 170 16.53 -21.90 -8.44
C SER A 170 15.04 -21.77 -8.75
N THR A 171 14.21 -21.61 -7.72
CA THR A 171 12.81 -21.22 -7.87
C THR A 171 12.61 -19.85 -7.27
N VAL A 172 13.07 -18.83 -8.00
CA VAL A 172 12.89 -17.41 -7.67
C VAL A 172 11.41 -17.04 -7.69
N GLY A 173 10.89 -16.52 -6.57
CA GLY A 173 9.61 -15.79 -6.43
C GLY A 173 8.36 -16.47 -7.00
N LYS A 174 7.67 -17.31 -6.21
CA LYS A 174 6.37 -17.86 -6.63
C LYS A 174 5.26 -16.82 -6.41
N LEU A 175 4.72 -16.31 -7.52
CA LEU A 175 3.51 -15.49 -7.53
C LEU A 175 2.28 -16.40 -7.52
N TYR A 176 1.38 -16.21 -6.54
CA TYR A 176 0.09 -16.91 -6.52
C TYR A 176 -1.03 -15.92 -6.81
N THR A 177 -1.78 -16.15 -7.87
CA THR A 177 -2.96 -15.34 -8.24
C THR A 177 -4.22 -16.16 -8.05
N PHE A 178 -5.16 -15.62 -7.28
CA PHE A 178 -6.46 -16.21 -7.03
C PHE A 178 -7.54 -15.27 -7.61
N ALA A 179 -8.36 -15.79 -8.52
CA ALA A 179 -9.61 -15.13 -8.90
C ALA A 179 -10.67 -15.51 -7.87
N LEU A 180 -11.15 -14.53 -7.10
CA LEU A 180 -12.26 -14.73 -6.18
C LEU A 180 -13.54 -14.65 -6.99
N GLY A 181 -14.14 -15.81 -7.27
CA GLY A 181 -15.45 -15.86 -7.91
C GLY A 181 -16.47 -15.18 -7.01
N LEU A 182 -17.10 -14.10 -7.51
CA LEU A 182 -18.29 -13.52 -6.92
C LEU A 182 -19.33 -14.63 -6.83
N SER A 183 -19.69 -15.05 -5.62
CA SER A 183 -20.82 -15.95 -5.44
C SER A 183 -22.10 -15.16 -5.70
N ASP A 184 -22.83 -15.56 -6.74
CA ASP A 184 -24.14 -15.01 -7.12
C ASP A 184 -25.17 -15.08 -5.98
#